data_AF-A0A257X7U7-F1
#
_entry.id   AF-A0A257X7U7-F1
#
_cell.length_a   1.000
_cell.length_b   1.000
_cell.length_c   1.000
_cell.angle_alpha   90.00
_cell.angle_beta   90.00
_cell.angle_gamma   90.00
#
_symmetry.space_group_name_H-M   'P 1'
#
loop_
_entity.id
_entity.type
_entity.pdbx_description
1 polymer ?
#
loop_
_entity_poly.entity_id
_entity_poly.type
_entity_poly.pdbx_seq_one_letter_code
_entity_poly.pdbx_strand_id
1 'polypeptide(L)'
;MPTPVTHPSPEPPVVALGLADNDPHAGNPAGPHGGDFDRLIASISAYLREEDVQRVRDAYALSASAHAGQFRMSGEPYVSHPVAVAEILAGWQLDSQALCAALLHDVMEDTDITKEEIAERFGKVVAELVDGVSKLDKIEFQSKEDAQAENFRKMLMAMARD
;
A
#
# COMPACT_ATOMS: atom_id res chain seq x y z
N MET A 1 -28.92 53.62 -27.61
CA MET A 1 -28.98 52.15 -27.54
C MET A 1 -27.63 51.62 -28.02
N PRO A 2 -26.89 50.86 -27.19
CA PRO A 2 -25.57 50.37 -27.53
C PRO A 2 -25.61 49.09 -28.37
N THR A 3 -24.76 49.00 -29.38
CA THR A 3 -24.45 47.78 -30.13
C THR A 3 -23.46 46.91 -29.35
N PRO A 4 -23.61 45.56 -29.33
CA PRO A 4 -22.66 44.69 -28.66
C PRO A 4 -21.42 44.48 -29.53
N VAL A 5 -20.24 44.66 -28.93
CA VAL A 5 -18.94 44.28 -29.50
C VAL A 5 -18.65 42.83 -29.09
N THR A 6 -18.73 41.91 -30.04
CA THR A 6 -18.38 40.49 -29.85
C THR A 6 -16.86 40.34 -29.84
N HIS A 7 -16.31 39.91 -28.71
CA HIS A 7 -14.92 39.44 -28.60
C HIS A 7 -14.81 38.01 -29.18
N PRO A 8 -13.78 37.67 -29.97
CA PRO A 8 -13.45 36.27 -30.25
C PRO A 8 -12.65 35.67 -29.08
N SER A 9 -13.08 34.49 -28.60
CA SER A 9 -12.28 33.62 -27.72
C SER A 9 -11.12 32.98 -28.51
N PRO A 10 -9.96 32.73 -27.90
CA PRO A 10 -8.87 32.00 -28.54
C PRO A 10 -9.13 30.49 -28.54
N GLU A 11 -8.92 29.87 -29.69
CA GLU A 11 -8.97 28.43 -29.95
C GLU A 11 -7.75 27.72 -29.33
N PRO A 12 -7.88 26.52 -28.73
CA PRO A 12 -6.74 25.68 -28.38
C PRO A 12 -6.19 24.91 -29.59
N PRO A 13 -4.90 24.52 -29.60
CA PRO A 13 -4.21 24.03 -30.78
C PRO A 13 -4.65 22.61 -31.18
N VAL A 14 -4.87 22.45 -32.49
CA VAL A 14 -5.03 21.19 -33.20
C VAL A 14 -3.74 20.37 -33.10
N VAL A 15 -3.79 19.24 -32.41
CA VAL A 15 -2.74 18.20 -32.41
C VAL A 15 -3.08 17.16 -33.48
N ALA A 16 -2.14 16.96 -34.40
CA ALA A 16 -2.24 16.07 -35.55
C ALA A 16 -2.40 14.61 -35.12
N LEU A 17 -3.46 13.96 -35.59
CA LEU A 17 -3.67 12.51 -35.49
C LEU A 17 -3.05 11.84 -36.72
N GLY A 18 -1.82 11.34 -36.56
CA GLY A 18 -1.14 10.46 -37.51
C GLY A 18 -1.33 8.99 -37.13
N LEU A 19 -1.64 8.18 -38.13
CA LEU A 19 -1.93 6.74 -38.08
C LEU A 19 -0.76 5.88 -37.58
N ALA A 20 -1.12 4.91 -36.72
CA ALA A 20 -0.71 3.50 -36.70
C ALA A 20 0.79 3.15 -36.85
N ASP A 21 1.44 2.92 -35.71
CA ASP A 21 2.39 1.83 -35.54
C ASP A 21 1.92 0.95 -34.37
N ASN A 22 1.76 -0.33 -34.66
CA ASN A 22 1.24 -1.35 -33.76
C ASN A 22 2.42 -1.98 -33.01
N ASP A 23 2.89 -1.29 -31.96
CA ASP A 23 3.91 -1.79 -31.03
C ASP A 23 3.23 -2.58 -29.88
N PRO A 24 3.48 -3.90 -29.71
CA PRO A 24 2.86 -4.70 -28.65
C PRO A 24 3.49 -4.49 -27.26
N HIS A 25 4.13 -3.35 -27.00
CA HIS A 25 4.85 -3.11 -25.74
C HIS A 25 4.75 -1.68 -25.22
N ALA A 26 3.53 -1.17 -25.07
CA ALA A 26 3.29 0.10 -24.42
C ALA A 26 2.34 -0.06 -23.22
N GLY A 27 2.85 0.19 -22.01
CA GLY A 27 2.05 0.74 -20.91
C GLY A 27 2.06 0.01 -19.58
N ASN A 28 3.22 -0.27 -18.98
CA ASN A 28 3.28 -0.35 -17.51
C ASN A 28 3.64 1.06 -16.98
N PRO A 29 2.80 1.74 -16.17
CA PRO A 29 3.17 3.02 -15.59
C PRO A 29 4.21 2.80 -14.49
N ALA A 30 5.49 2.78 -14.88
CA ALA A 30 6.61 2.79 -13.97
C ALA A 30 6.67 4.16 -13.25
N GLY A 31 5.97 4.26 -12.12
CA GLY A 31 6.32 5.20 -11.06
C GLY A 31 7.71 4.86 -10.48
N PRO A 32 8.33 5.75 -9.69
CA PRO A 32 9.74 5.67 -9.30
C PRO A 32 10.12 4.49 -8.38
N HIS A 33 9.21 3.53 -8.15
CA HIS A 33 9.37 2.34 -7.31
C HIS A 33 9.08 1.01 -8.03
N GLY A 34 8.99 1.01 -9.38
CA GLY A 34 8.84 -0.24 -10.14
C GLY A 34 9.91 -1.28 -9.79
N GLY A 35 11.14 -0.83 -9.49
CA GLY A 35 12.28 -1.72 -9.24
C GLY A 35 12.24 -2.57 -7.96
N ASP A 36 11.53 -2.16 -6.90
CA ASP A 36 11.50 -2.93 -5.63
C ASP A 36 10.42 -3.99 -5.67
N PHE A 37 9.26 -3.65 -6.24
CA PHE A 37 8.22 -4.62 -6.51
C PHE A 37 8.65 -5.64 -7.59
N ASP A 38 9.34 -5.20 -8.64
CA ASP A 38 9.87 -6.11 -9.67
C ASP A 38 10.89 -7.10 -9.09
N ARG A 39 11.72 -6.65 -8.12
CA ARG A 39 12.64 -7.52 -7.37
C ARG A 39 11.91 -8.54 -6.50
N LEU A 40 10.88 -8.10 -5.78
CA LEU A 40 10.01 -9.01 -5.02
C LEU A 40 9.41 -10.07 -5.94
N ILE A 41 8.84 -9.67 -7.08
CA ILE A 41 8.23 -10.60 -8.03
C ILE A 41 9.26 -11.59 -8.58
N ALA A 42 10.46 -11.12 -8.95
CA ALA A 42 11.53 -12.01 -9.41
C ALA A 42 11.93 -13.05 -8.35
N SER A 43 11.98 -12.64 -7.08
CA SER A 43 12.29 -13.52 -5.95
C SER A 43 11.20 -14.58 -5.75
N ILE A 44 9.93 -14.17 -5.68
CA ILE A 44 8.82 -15.10 -5.42
C ILE A 44 8.55 -16.03 -6.60
N SER A 45 8.78 -15.58 -7.84
CA SER A 45 8.60 -16.41 -9.03
C SER A 45 9.61 -17.56 -9.11
N ALA A 46 10.70 -17.50 -8.33
CA ALA A 46 11.67 -18.58 -8.25
C ALA A 46 11.17 -19.80 -7.47
N TYR A 47 10.15 -19.65 -6.61
CA TYR A 47 9.68 -20.72 -5.73
C TYR A 47 8.15 -20.86 -5.63
N LEU A 48 7.37 -19.87 -6.06
CA LEU A 48 5.90 -19.91 -6.10
C LEU A 48 5.38 -20.20 -7.51
N ARG A 49 4.14 -20.68 -7.59
CA ARG A 49 3.42 -20.92 -8.85
C ARG A 49 2.92 -19.60 -9.43
N GLU A 50 2.71 -19.53 -10.74
CA GLU A 50 2.23 -18.30 -11.39
C GLU A 50 0.90 -17.80 -10.81
N GLU A 51 -0.01 -18.70 -10.44
CA GLU A 51 -1.29 -18.35 -9.78
C GLU A 51 -1.08 -17.63 -8.43
N ASP A 52 -0.03 -18.03 -7.71
CA ASP A 52 0.32 -17.49 -6.41
C ASP A 52 1.04 -16.13 -6.56
N VAL A 53 1.90 -16.01 -7.57
CA VAL A 53 2.52 -14.72 -7.95
C VAL A 53 1.45 -13.71 -8.38
N GLN A 54 0.43 -14.14 -9.12
CA GLN A 54 -0.66 -13.24 -9.53
C GLN A 54 -1.46 -12.73 -8.33
N ARG A 55 -1.74 -13.58 -7.33
CA ARG A 55 -2.37 -13.14 -6.08
C ARG A 55 -1.57 -12.06 -5.36
N VAL A 56 -0.25 -12.19 -5.32
CA VAL A 56 0.63 -11.18 -4.71
C VAL A 56 0.61 -9.88 -5.51
N ARG A 57 0.53 -9.95 -6.86
CA ARG A 57 0.34 -8.76 -7.71
C ARG A 57 -0.98 -8.06 -7.45
N ASP A 58 -2.06 -8.81 -7.29
CA ASP A 58 -3.38 -8.25 -7.02
C ASP A 58 -3.43 -7.59 -5.63
N ALA A 59 -2.77 -8.20 -4.63
CA ALA A 59 -2.62 -7.63 -3.30
C ALA A 59 -1.80 -6.33 -3.32
N TYR A 60 -0.70 -6.31 -4.08
CA TYR A 60 0.08 -5.10 -4.28
C TYR A 60 -0.73 -4.00 -4.99
N ALA A 61 -1.49 -4.34 -6.03
CA ALA A 61 -2.32 -3.37 -6.73
C ALA A 61 -3.40 -2.77 -5.81
N LEU A 62 -4.01 -3.59 -4.95
CA LEU A 62 -4.97 -3.12 -3.96
C LEU A 62 -4.30 -2.18 -2.96
N SER A 63 -3.17 -2.59 -2.38
CA SER A 63 -2.39 -1.76 -1.45
C SER A 63 -1.96 -0.43 -2.09
N ALA A 64 -1.41 -0.48 -3.31
CA ALA A 64 -1.03 0.71 -4.05
C ALA A 64 -2.22 1.64 -4.35
N SER A 65 -3.40 1.08 -4.65
CA SER A 65 -4.62 1.86 -4.86
C SER A 65 -5.17 2.47 -3.57
N ALA A 66 -5.10 1.73 -2.47
CA ALA A 66 -5.56 2.15 -1.15
C ALA A 66 -4.71 3.31 -0.60
N HIS A 67 -3.40 3.25 -0.82
CA HIS A 67 -2.46 4.31 -0.48
C HIS A 67 -2.23 5.32 -1.63
N ALA A 68 -3.01 5.25 -2.72
CA ALA A 68 -2.85 6.16 -3.86
C ALA A 68 -3.15 7.61 -3.44
N GLY A 69 -2.13 8.46 -3.49
CA GLY A 69 -2.22 9.86 -3.06
C GLY A 69 -1.62 10.14 -1.67
N GLN A 70 -1.21 9.10 -0.92
CA GLN A 70 -0.41 9.26 0.29
C GLN A 70 1.08 9.23 -0.06
N PHE A 71 1.73 10.38 0.17
CA PHE A 71 3.18 10.53 0.05
C PHE A 71 3.75 10.78 1.45
N ARG A 72 4.88 10.12 1.78
CA ARG A 72 5.66 10.46 2.97
C ARG A 72 6.13 11.91 2.90
N MET A 73 6.46 12.50 4.05
CA MET A 73 7.09 13.83 4.16
C MET A 73 8.39 13.95 3.34
N SER A 74 9.00 12.82 2.96
CA SER A 74 10.16 12.71 2.06
C SER A 74 9.83 12.79 0.56
N GLY A 75 8.55 12.71 0.17
CA GLY A 75 8.10 12.67 -1.22
C GLY A 75 7.93 11.27 -1.82
N GLU A 76 8.19 10.21 -1.04
CA GLU A 76 8.07 8.82 -1.47
C GLU A 76 6.62 8.29 -1.31
N PRO A 77 6.11 7.42 -2.18
CA PRO A 77 4.84 6.73 -2.00
C PRO A 77 4.86 5.82 -0.76
N TYR A 78 3.75 5.78 -0.04
CA TYR A 78 3.59 5.02 1.21
C TYR A 78 3.76 3.49 1.03
N VAL A 79 3.57 2.99 -0.19
CA VAL A 79 3.65 1.56 -0.58
C VAL A 79 5.05 0.94 -0.35
N SER A 80 6.06 1.75 -0.05
CA SER A 80 7.42 1.28 0.24
C SER A 80 7.53 0.38 1.47
N HIS A 81 6.74 0.61 2.53
CA HIS A 81 6.82 -0.20 3.75
C HIS A 81 6.29 -1.63 3.56
N PRO A 82 5.07 -1.84 3.03
CA PRO A 82 4.55 -3.20 2.79
C PRO A 82 5.43 -4.03 1.85
N VAL A 83 6.04 -3.41 0.83
CA VAL A 83 6.94 -4.10 -0.12
C VAL A 83 8.22 -4.58 0.57
N ALA A 84 8.82 -3.76 1.44
CA ALA A 84 10.02 -4.15 2.17
C ALA A 84 9.76 -5.33 3.13
N VAL A 85 8.61 -5.33 3.81
CA VAL A 85 8.20 -6.46 4.66
C VAL A 85 7.99 -7.72 3.82
N ALA A 86 7.30 -7.61 2.68
CA ALA A 86 7.12 -8.72 1.75
C ALA A 86 8.45 -9.26 1.19
N GLU A 87 9.45 -8.41 0.95
CA GLU A 87 10.79 -8.83 0.50
C GLU A 87 11.52 -9.66 1.57
N ILE A 88 11.43 -9.28 2.84
CA ILE A 88 11.98 -10.07 3.95
C ILE A 88 11.31 -11.45 4.02
N LEU A 89 9.98 -11.50 3.91
CA LEU A 89 9.23 -12.77 3.92
C LEU A 89 9.53 -13.64 2.70
N ALA A 90 9.74 -13.03 1.53
CA ALA A 90 10.16 -13.73 0.32
C ALA A 90 11.58 -14.31 0.49
N GLY A 91 12.47 -13.63 1.20
CA GLY A 91 13.79 -14.14 1.57
C GLY A 91 13.76 -15.39 2.47
N TRP A 92 12.66 -15.58 3.21
CA TRP A 92 12.40 -16.79 4.00
C TRP A 92 11.55 -17.83 3.25
N GLN A 93 11.22 -17.58 1.99
CA GLN A 93 10.40 -18.45 1.14
C GLN A 93 9.01 -18.78 1.72
N LEU A 94 8.36 -17.80 2.35
CA LEU A 94 6.98 -17.96 2.83
C LEU A 94 5.98 -18.09 1.68
N ASP A 95 4.82 -18.64 2.00
CA ASP A 95 3.72 -18.87 1.06
C ASP A 95 3.06 -17.57 0.58
N SER A 96 2.31 -17.66 -0.51
CA SER A 96 1.59 -16.52 -1.10
C SER A 96 0.61 -15.86 -0.13
N GLN A 97 0.01 -16.62 0.78
CA GLN A 97 -0.93 -16.09 1.77
C GLN A 97 -0.24 -15.14 2.75
N ALA A 98 0.95 -15.50 3.25
CA ALA A 98 1.74 -14.64 4.13
C ALA A 98 2.25 -13.38 3.42
N LEU A 99 2.68 -13.50 2.16
CA LEU A 99 3.09 -12.36 1.34
C LEU A 99 1.92 -11.40 1.08
N CYS A 100 0.74 -11.92 0.74
CA CYS A 100 -0.47 -11.12 0.60
C CYS A 100 -0.84 -10.44 1.92
N ALA A 101 -0.75 -11.14 3.05
CA ALA A 101 -1.04 -10.57 4.35
C ALA A 101 -0.08 -9.41 4.69
N ALA A 102 1.20 -9.54 4.39
CA ALA A 102 2.18 -8.46 4.59
C ALA A 102 1.91 -7.25 3.70
N LEU A 103 1.45 -7.44 2.46
CA LEU A 103 1.11 -6.32 1.57
C LEU A 103 -0.19 -5.60 1.98
N LEU A 104 -1.10 -6.31 2.63
CA LEU A 104 -2.45 -5.83 2.97
C LEU A 104 -2.61 -5.42 4.45
N HIS A 105 -1.62 -5.66 5.31
CA HIS A 105 -1.77 -5.37 6.74
C HIS A 105 -2.07 -3.89 7.01
N ASP A 106 -1.29 -2.99 6.41
CA ASP A 106 -1.51 -1.54 6.51
C ASP A 106 -2.82 -1.10 5.84
N VAL A 107 -3.28 -1.80 4.80
CA VAL A 107 -4.50 -1.44 4.08
C VAL A 107 -5.72 -1.54 5.00
N MET A 108 -5.78 -2.59 5.83
CA MET A 108 -6.87 -2.76 6.79
C MET A 108 -6.79 -1.75 7.96
N GLU A 109 -5.62 -1.17 8.23
CA GLU A 109 -5.44 -0.20 9.30
C GLU A 109 -5.65 1.24 8.84
N ASP A 110 -5.12 1.60 7.67
CA ASP A 110 -5.08 2.95 7.14
C ASP A 110 -6.25 3.29 6.21
N THR A 111 -7.04 2.29 5.77
CA THR A 111 -8.18 2.50 4.88
C THR A 111 -9.46 1.84 5.35
N ASP A 112 -10.60 2.22 4.75
CA ASP A 112 -11.94 1.69 5.07
C ASP A 112 -12.18 0.25 4.57
N ILE A 113 -11.15 -0.45 4.08
CA ILE A 113 -11.29 -1.82 3.55
C ILE A 113 -11.55 -2.79 4.70
N THR A 114 -12.63 -3.55 4.59
CA THR A 114 -13.09 -4.48 5.63
C THR A 114 -12.43 -5.86 5.52
N LYS A 115 -12.42 -6.59 6.65
CA LYS A 115 -11.94 -7.98 6.69
C LYS A 115 -12.73 -8.87 5.72
N GLU A 116 -14.03 -8.61 5.59
CA GLU A 116 -14.93 -9.30 4.68
C GLU A 116 -14.53 -9.10 3.22
N GLU A 117 -14.18 -7.87 2.80
CA GLU A 117 -13.69 -7.59 1.44
C GLU A 117 -12.36 -8.29 1.14
N ILE A 118 -11.46 -8.35 2.12
CA ILE A 118 -10.20 -9.10 1.99
C ILE A 118 -10.49 -10.60 1.87
N ALA A 119 -11.45 -11.12 2.65
CA ALA A 119 -11.83 -12.53 2.61
C ALA A 119 -12.48 -12.93 1.28
N GLU A 120 -13.26 -12.04 0.66
CA GLU A 120 -13.86 -12.26 -0.65
C GLU A 120 -12.83 -12.25 -1.79
N ARG A 121 -11.83 -11.34 -1.73
CA ARG A 121 -10.83 -11.17 -2.80
C ARG A 121 -9.65 -12.14 -2.70
N PHE A 122 -9.12 -12.36 -1.50
CA PHE A 122 -7.89 -13.12 -1.26
C PHE A 122 -8.10 -14.42 -0.48
N GLY A 123 -9.30 -14.61 0.08
CA GLY A 123 -9.67 -15.78 0.86
C GLY A 123 -9.64 -15.54 2.36
N LYS A 124 -10.37 -16.40 3.08
CA LYS A 124 -10.53 -16.31 4.53
C LYS A 124 -9.20 -16.39 5.31
N VAL A 125 -8.26 -17.20 4.83
CA VAL A 125 -6.96 -17.39 5.48
C VAL A 125 -6.14 -16.10 5.48
N VAL A 126 -6.04 -15.41 4.33
CA VAL A 126 -5.38 -14.09 4.25
C VAL A 126 -6.05 -13.09 5.19
N ALA A 127 -7.38 -13.04 5.21
CA ALA A 127 -8.12 -12.13 6.08
C ALA A 127 -7.89 -12.40 7.58
N GLU A 128 -7.75 -13.67 7.98
CA GLU A 128 -7.38 -14.04 9.36
C GLU A 128 -5.94 -13.68 9.70
N LEU A 129 -4.99 -13.84 8.76
CA LEU A 129 -3.61 -13.43 8.95
C LEU A 129 -3.46 -11.92 9.11
N VAL A 130 -4.11 -11.14 8.24
CA VAL A 130 -4.11 -9.67 8.28
C VAL A 130 -4.71 -9.17 9.60
N ASP A 131 -5.87 -9.71 10.00
CA ASP A 131 -6.52 -9.41 11.29
C ASP A 131 -5.63 -9.78 12.49
N GLY A 132 -4.93 -10.91 12.41
CA GLY A 132 -3.98 -11.34 13.43
C GLY A 132 -2.81 -10.37 13.60
N VAL A 133 -2.20 -9.92 12.51
CA VAL A 133 -1.06 -8.97 12.52
C VAL A 133 -1.50 -7.61 13.06
N SER A 134 -2.63 -7.06 12.60
CA SER A 134 -3.18 -5.80 13.09
C SER A 134 -3.47 -5.83 14.60
N LYS A 135 -3.99 -6.95 15.11
CA LYS A 135 -4.27 -7.10 16.54
C LYS A 135 -2.99 -7.16 17.38
N LEU A 136 -1.96 -7.83 16.90
CA LEU A 136 -0.67 -7.90 17.61
C LEU A 136 -0.03 -6.52 17.71
N ASP A 137 -0.09 -5.74 16.64
CA ASP A 137 0.44 -4.38 16.61
C ASP A 137 -0.25 -3.51 17.67
N LYS A 138 -1.60 -3.51 17.71
CA LYS A 138 -2.39 -2.78 18.72
C LYS A 138 -2.05 -3.15 20.17
N ILE A 139 -1.74 -4.41 20.47
CA ILE A 139 -1.37 -4.86 21.83
C ILE A 139 0.02 -4.32 22.22
N GLU A 140 0.99 -4.31 21.31
CA GLU A 140 2.31 -3.73 21.58
C GLU A 140 2.24 -2.21 21.84
N PHE A 141 1.39 -1.50 21.10
CA PHE A 141 1.17 -0.07 21.30
C PHE A 141 0.55 0.22 22.67
N GLN A 142 -0.49 -0.53 23.06
CA GLN A 142 -1.07 -0.45 24.41
C GLN A 142 -0.03 -0.70 25.50
N SER A 143 0.82 -1.72 25.35
CA SER A 143 1.84 -2.04 26.34
C SER A 143 2.88 -0.92 26.54
N LYS A 144 3.29 -0.22 25.47
CA LYS A 144 4.23 0.90 25.56
C LYS A 144 3.59 2.14 26.20
N GLU A 145 2.35 2.46 25.84
CA GLU A 145 1.58 3.54 26.47
C GLU A 145 1.31 3.25 27.94
N ASP A 146 0.91 2.01 28.28
CA ASP A 146 0.71 1.56 29.65
C ASP A 146 2.01 1.63 30.47
N ALA A 147 3.14 1.25 29.87
CA ALA A 147 4.45 1.37 30.52
C ALA A 147 4.83 2.85 30.78
N GLN A 148 4.49 3.76 29.85
CA GLN A 148 4.69 5.19 30.05
C GLN A 148 3.76 5.76 31.13
N ALA A 149 2.48 5.37 31.14
CA ALA A 149 1.50 5.76 32.14
C ALA A 149 1.92 5.27 33.55
N GLU A 150 2.42 4.04 33.65
CA GLU A 150 2.99 3.50 34.89
C GLU A 150 4.22 4.27 35.36
N ASN A 151 5.12 4.64 34.44
CA ASN A 151 6.28 5.46 34.79
C ASN A 151 5.88 6.86 35.26
N PHE A 152 4.88 7.47 34.63
CA PHE A 152 4.32 8.75 35.05
C PHE A 152 3.64 8.66 36.41
N ARG A 153 2.85 7.60 36.66
CA ARG A 153 2.22 7.33 37.96
C ARG A 153 3.27 7.16 39.07
N LYS A 154 4.36 6.45 38.80
CA LYS A 154 5.50 6.29 39.72
C LYS A 154 6.19 7.63 40.00
N MET A 155 6.39 8.46 38.98
CA MET A 155 6.96 9.80 39.13
C MET A 155 6.08 10.70 40.02
N LEU A 156 4.76 10.74 39.76
CA LEU A 156 3.80 11.49 40.58
C LEU A 156 3.76 11.01 42.04
N MET A 157 3.76 9.69 42.27
CA MET A 157 3.80 9.14 43.63
C MET A 157 5.10 9.46 44.38
N ALA A 158 6.22 9.56 43.67
CA ALA A 158 7.50 9.95 44.27
C ALA A 158 7.51 11.44 44.66
N MET A 159 6.94 12.32 43.82
CA MET A 159 6.83 13.75 44.12
C MET A 159 5.86 14.06 45.26
N ALA A 160 4.80 13.27 45.44
CA ALA A 160 3.85 13.45 46.54
C ALA A 160 4.35 12.93 47.90
N ARG A 161 5.50 12.24 47.92
CA ARG A 161 6.13 11.70 49.13
C ARG A 161 7.31 12.54 49.63
N ASP A 162 7.63 13.66 48.95
CA ASP A 162 8.60 14.68 49.36
C ASP A 162 7.87 15.94 49.87
#